data_AF-A0A318JH83-F1
#
_entry.id   AF-A0A318JH83-F1
#
_cell.length_a   1.000
_cell.length_b   1.000
_cell.length_c   1.000
_cell.angle_alpha   90.00
_cell.angle_beta   90.00
_cell.angle_gamma   90.00
#
_symmetry.space_group_name_H-M   'P 1'
#
loop_
_entity.id
_entity.type
_entity.pdbx_description
1 polymer ?
#
loop_
_entity_poly.entity_id
_entity_poly.type
_entity_poly.pdbx_seq_one_letter_code
_entity_poly.pdbx_strand_id
1 'polypeptide(L)'
;MIEWVHVSGDAAADARYLASLRGMKNGVALRQRELRRLAELYGQGYRMNVERVLADGGVASEAPAGPVMSRQDAMHAAREILGKR
;
A
#
# COMPACT_ATOMS: atom_id res chain seq x y z
N MET A 1 18.56 17.79 1.75
CA MET A 1 18.13 16.44 2.20
C MET A 1 16.63 16.40 1.95
N ILE A 2 16.16 15.62 0.98
CA ILE A 2 14.75 15.64 0.56
C ILE A 2 13.96 14.89 1.64
N GLU A 3 13.42 15.63 2.60
CA GLU A 3 12.46 15.08 3.54
C GLU A 3 11.15 14.84 2.79
N TRP A 4 10.80 13.56 2.63
CA TRP A 4 9.52 13.18 2.06
C TRP A 4 8.43 13.51 3.10
N VAL A 5 7.83 14.69 2.94
CA VAL A 5 6.72 15.23 3.74
C VAL A 5 5.38 14.60 3.34
N HIS A 6 5.29 13.90 2.20
CA HIS A 6 4.02 13.34 1.73
C HIS A 6 3.96 11.84 1.97
N VAL A 7 3.23 11.41 2.99
CA VAL A 7 2.90 10.00 3.15
C VAL A 7 1.71 9.72 2.25
N SER A 8 1.90 8.87 1.24
CA SER A 8 0.92 8.70 0.15
C SER A 8 -0.35 7.96 0.59
N GLY A 9 -0.26 7.18 1.68
CA GLY A 9 -1.29 6.22 2.06
C GLY A 9 -1.40 5.03 1.09
N ASP A 10 -0.52 4.96 0.09
CA ASP A 10 -0.40 3.87 -0.87
C ASP A 10 0.84 3.04 -0.53
N ALA A 11 0.59 1.78 -0.13
CA ALA A 11 1.65 0.86 0.27
C ALA A 11 2.66 0.58 -0.86
N ALA A 12 2.24 0.64 -2.13
CA ALA A 12 3.12 0.42 -3.28
C ALA A 12 4.03 1.63 -3.53
N ALA A 13 3.50 2.84 -3.42
CA ALA A 13 4.29 4.07 -3.55
C ALA A 13 5.32 4.18 -2.41
N ASP A 14 4.89 3.90 -1.18
CA ASP A 14 5.78 3.91 -0.02
C ASP A 14 6.86 2.82 -0.12
N ALA A 15 6.53 1.62 -0.63
CA ALA A 15 7.51 0.58 -0.90
C ALA A 15 8.54 0.99 -1.97
N ARG A 16 8.13 1.63 -3.07
CA ARG A 16 9.06 2.14 -4.11
C ARG A 16 10.05 3.16 -3.53
N TYR A 17 9.55 4.06 -2.69
CA TYR A 17 10.41 5.01 -1.98
C TYR A 17 11.43 4.28 -1.09
N LEU A 18 10.98 3.35 -0.24
CA LEU A 18 11.87 2.57 0.62
C LEU A 18 12.89 1.74 -0.17
N ALA A 19 12.53 1.24 -1.37
CA ALA A 19 13.44 0.55 -2.26
C ALA A 19 14.54 1.48 -2.81
N SER A 20 14.19 2.74 -3.12
CA SER A 20 15.15 3.75 -3.60
C SER A 20 16.24 4.08 -2.57
N LEU A 21 15.94 3.91 -1.28
CA LEU A 21 16.90 4.17 -0.20
C LEU A 21 18.06 3.16 -0.19
N ARG A 22 17.91 1.96 -0.79
CA ARG A 22 18.94 0.91 -0.76
C ARG A 22 20.28 1.34 -1.36
N GLY A 23 20.28 2.24 -2.34
CA GLY A 23 21.49 2.75 -2.99
C GLY A 23 22.15 3.94 -2.27
N MET A 24 21.55 4.47 -1.21
CA MET A 24 22.04 5.66 -0.52
C MET A 24 23.03 5.32 0.61
N LYS A 25 23.96 6.23 0.90
CA LYS A 25 24.76 6.18 2.13
C LYS A 25 23.81 6.18 3.33
N ASN A 26 23.93 5.19 4.22
CA ASN A 26 23.02 4.94 5.34
C ASN A 26 21.59 4.51 4.95
N GLY A 27 21.39 4.03 3.73
CA GLY A 27 20.09 3.62 3.19
C GLY A 27 19.29 2.63 4.04
N VAL A 28 19.98 1.66 4.65
CA VAL A 28 19.36 0.67 5.54
C VAL A 28 18.79 1.35 6.80
N ALA A 29 19.55 2.26 7.41
CA ALA A 29 19.10 2.99 8.60
C ALA A 29 17.93 3.93 8.29
N LEU A 30 17.98 4.60 7.14
CA LEU A 30 16.88 5.43 6.64
C LEU A 30 15.62 4.60 6.42
N ARG A 31 15.73 3.46 5.73
CA ARG A 31 14.60 2.55 5.51
C ARG A 31 13.95 2.10 6.82
N GLN A 32 14.74 1.74 7.82
CA GLN A 32 14.23 1.32 9.14
C GLN A 32 13.52 2.47 9.88
N ARG A 33 14.05 3.70 9.77
CA ARG A 33 13.40 4.89 10.35
C ARG A 33 12.05 5.15 9.70
N GLU A 34 11.98 5.08 8.38
CA GLU A 34 10.73 5.34 7.66
C GLU A 34 9.69 4.24 7.89
N LEU A 35 10.08 2.97 8.00
CA LEU A 35 9.16 1.89 8.40
C LEU A 35 8.55 2.10 9.80
N ARG A 36 9.34 2.59 10.76
CA ARG A 36 8.82 2.97 12.09
C ARG A 36 7.83 4.12 12.00
N ARG A 37 8.17 5.17 11.24
CA ARG A 37 7.27 6.31 10.98
C ARG A 37 5.94 5.88 10.37
N LEU A 38 5.95 4.96 9.40
CA LEU A 38 4.71 4.43 8.79
C LEU A 38 3.85 3.68 9.81
N ALA A 39 4.47 2.92 10.72
CA ALA A 39 3.76 2.24 11.79
C ALA A 39 3.15 3.21 12.81
N GLU A 40 3.80 4.32 13.09
CA GLU A 40 3.29 5.38 13.97
C GLU A 40 2.10 6.13 13.35
N LEU A 41 2.13 6.36 12.02
CA LEU A 41 1.09 7.13 11.32
C LEU A 41 -0.14 6.30 10.95
N TYR A 42 0.03 5.06 10.51
CA TYR A 42 -1.05 4.21 9.98
C TYR A 42 -1.21 2.87 10.69
N GLY A 43 -0.38 2.60 11.70
CA GLY A 43 -0.42 1.36 12.46
C GLY A 43 0.44 0.23 11.85
N GLN A 44 0.59 -0.83 12.64
CA GLN A 44 1.46 -1.97 12.29
C GLN A 44 0.98 -2.74 11.05
N GLY A 45 -0.33 -2.83 10.82
CA GLY A 45 -0.88 -3.51 9.64
C GLY A 45 -0.44 -2.85 8.32
N TYR A 46 -0.40 -1.52 8.30
CA TYR A 46 0.09 -0.79 7.12
C TYR A 46 1.57 -1.03 6.88
N ARG A 47 2.39 -0.96 7.93
CA ARG A 47 3.82 -1.29 7.86
C ARG A 47 4.04 -2.69 7.27
N MET A 48 3.31 -3.69 7.74
CA MET A 48 3.43 -5.06 7.24
C MET A 48 3.05 -5.17 5.76
N ASN A 49 2.02 -4.45 5.30
CA ASN A 49 1.66 -4.40 3.89
C ASN A 49 2.79 -3.83 3.03
N VAL A 50 3.42 -2.73 3.48
CA VAL A 50 4.56 -2.12 2.80
C VAL A 50 5.76 -3.07 2.79
N GLU A 51 6.09 -3.70 3.93
CA GLU A 51 7.17 -4.70 4.02
C GLU A 51 6.95 -5.88 3.08
N ARG A 52 5.70 -6.34 2.92
CA ARG A 52 5.33 -7.40 1.98
C ARG A 52 5.57 -6.98 0.53
N VAL A 53 5.06 -5.82 0.12
CA VAL A 53 5.28 -5.29 -1.25
C VAL A 53 6.78 -5.11 -1.54
N LEU A 54 7.53 -4.70 -0.53
CA LEU A 54 8.97 -4.48 -0.63
C LEU A 54 9.78 -5.78 -0.73
N ALA A 55 9.28 -6.87 -0.13
CA ALA A 55 9.90 -8.20 -0.18
C ALA A 55 9.59 -8.95 -1.49
N ASP A 56 8.38 -8.79 -2.03
CA ASP A 56 7.93 -9.47 -3.25
C ASP A 56 8.61 -8.91 -4.53
N GLY A 57 9.53 -7.94 -4.40
CA GLY A 57 10.29 -7.35 -5.51
C GLY A 57 9.43 -6.58 -6.52
N GLY A 58 8.13 -6.47 -6.25
CA GLY A 58 7.13 -6.13 -7.23
C GLY A 58 6.57 -4.74 -7.04
N VAL A 59 7.06 -3.83 -7.86
CA VAL A 59 6.14 -3.15 -8.78
C VAL A 59 5.57 -4.17 -9.78
N ALA A 60 4.87 -5.18 -9.26
CA ALA A 60 3.91 -5.90 -10.07
C ALA A 60 2.66 -5.03 -10.02
N SER A 61 2.32 -4.50 -11.19
CA SER A 61 1.07 -3.82 -11.51
C SER A 61 -0.12 -4.33 -10.70
N GLU A 62 -0.98 -3.40 -10.28
CA GLU A 62 -2.36 -3.66 -9.83
C GLU A 62 -2.51 -4.82 -8.81
N ALA A 63 -2.39 -4.50 -7.52
CA ALA A 63 -3.14 -5.26 -6.52
C ALA A 63 -4.41 -4.45 -6.18
N PRO A 64 -5.62 -4.96 -6.49
CA PRO A 64 -6.86 -4.28 -6.17
C PRO A 64 -7.02 -4.20 -4.65
N ALA A 65 -7.25 -2.99 -4.14
CA ALA A 65 -7.66 -2.79 -2.76
C ALA A 65 -9.08 -3.33 -2.57
N GLY A 66 -9.19 -4.60 -2.17
CA GLY A 66 -10.46 -5.26 -1.86
C GLY A 66 -11.19 -5.84 -3.09
N PRO A 67 -12.27 -6.61 -2.89
CA PRO A 67 -13.12 -7.04 -3.99
C PRO A 67 -13.72 -5.78 -4.63
N VAL A 68 -13.15 -5.36 -5.76
CA VAL A 68 -13.75 -4.34 -6.61
C VAL A 68 -14.90 -5.03 -7.33
N MET A 69 -16.05 -5.14 -6.66
CA MET A 69 -17.29 -5.36 -7.38
C MET A 69 -17.38 -4.24 -8.41
N SER A 70 -17.36 -4.60 -9.69
CA SER A 70 -17.69 -3.65 -10.75
C SER A 70 -19.00 -2.98 -10.35
N ARG A 71 -19.16 -1.68 -10.62
CA ARG A 71 -20.45 -0.99 -10.42
C ARG A 71 -21.59 -1.79 -11.06
N GLN A 72 -21.29 -2.51 -12.14
CA GLN A 72 -22.20 -3.39 -12.85
C GLN A 72 -22.55 -4.66 -12.06
N ASP A 73 -21.56 -5.31 -11.44
CA ASP A 73 -21.76 -6.48 -10.55
C ASP A 73 -22.49 -6.09 -9.25
N ALA A 74 -22.19 -4.91 -8.72
CA ALA A 74 -22.89 -4.34 -7.57
C ALA A 74 -24.36 -4.05 -7.86
N MET A 75 -24.66 -3.52 -9.04
CA MET A 75 -26.02 -3.29 -9.47
C MET A 75 -26.77 -4.61 -9.76
N HIS A 76 -26.09 -5.62 -10.33
CA HIS A 76 -26.70 -6.94 -10.54
C HIS A 76 -27.04 -7.63 -9.22
N ALA A 77 -26.10 -7.68 -8.27
CA ALA A 77 -26.30 -8.27 -6.96
C ALA A 77 -27.41 -7.55 -6.17
N ALA A 78 -27.46 -6.21 -6.21
CA ALA A 78 -28.53 -5.44 -5.56
C ALA A 78 -29.92 -5.72 -6.16
N ARG A 79 -29.99 -6.00 -7.46
CA ARG A 79 -31.25 -6.27 -8.18
C ARG A 79 -31.77 -7.68 -7.92
N GLU A 80 -30.90 -8.67 -7.74
CA GLU A 80 -31.28 -10.02 -7.30
C GLU A 80 -31.82 -10.05 -5.86
N ILE A 81 -31.25 -9.22 -4.98
CA ILE A 81 -31.68 -9.12 -3.57
C ILE A 81 -33.05 -8.41 -3.46
N LEU A 82 -33.29 -7.38 -4.29
CA LEU A 82 -34.53 -6.60 -4.26
C LEU A 82 -35.68 -7.23 -5.08
N GLY A 83 -35.36 -8.12 -6.04
CA GLY A 83 -36.33 -8.80 -6.91
C GLY A 83 -36.90 -10.11 -6.37
N LYS A 84 -36.48 -10.58 -5.19
CA LYS A 84 -37.00 -11.77 -4.50
C LYS A 84 -37.99 -11.42 -3.38
N ARG A 85 -39.00 -10.59 -3.69
CA ARG A 85 -40.22 -10.48 -2.87
C ARG A 85 -41.42 -10.92 -3.68
#